data_AF-A0A233S4P3-F1
#
_entry.id   AF-A0A233S4P3-F1
#
_cell.length_a   1.000
_cell.length_b   1.000
_cell.length_c   1.000
_cell.angle_alpha   90.00
_cell.angle_beta   90.00
_cell.angle_gamma   90.00
#
_symmetry.space_group_name_H-M   'P 1'
#
loop_
_entity.id
_entity.type
_entity.pdbx_description
1 polymer ?
#
loop_
_entity_poly.entity_id
_entity_poly.type
_entity_poly.pdbx_seq_one_letter_code
_entity_poly.pdbx_strand_id
1 'polypeptide(L)'
;MALGLAVSPASAADSAGPPSQEGVQPILELPPPENPTCDDLIPGAFDFAFKVDPPTAGNHQFDAPHQDGSVDIGLDNTDPDHVLVNFLIHGPYAARGVIVKGGPVANFYDYNATDFPTGIKADALLHAAINDNNGTYYGLSHIDFCLIPKKY
;
A
#
# COMPACT_ATOMS: atom_id res chain seq x y z
N MET A 1 -26.31 -20.35 -15.62
CA MET A 1 -25.07 -19.74 -15.10
C MET A 1 -25.49 -18.55 -14.26
N ALA A 2 -25.46 -18.69 -12.93
CA ALA A 2 -25.82 -17.62 -12.02
C ALA A 2 -24.55 -16.83 -11.71
N LEU A 3 -24.47 -15.59 -12.21
CA LEU A 3 -23.47 -14.61 -11.79
C LEU A 3 -23.94 -14.03 -10.45
N GLY A 4 -23.30 -14.46 -9.37
CA GLY A 4 -23.45 -13.83 -8.06
C GLY A 4 -22.64 -12.54 -8.04
N LEU A 5 -23.31 -11.39 -8.06
CA LEU A 5 -22.70 -10.10 -7.72
C LEU A 5 -22.49 -10.10 -6.21
N ALA A 6 -21.24 -10.21 -5.77
CA ALA A 6 -20.88 -9.95 -4.39
C ALA A 6 -21.06 -8.44 -4.15
N VAL A 7 -22.10 -8.08 -3.40
CA VAL A 7 -22.33 -6.70 -2.96
C VAL A 7 -21.53 -6.51 -1.67
N SER A 8 -20.32 -5.97 -1.77
CA SER A 8 -19.62 -5.43 -0.61
C SER A 8 -20.42 -4.24 -0.06
N PRO A 9 -20.50 -4.06 1.27
CA PRO A 9 -21.26 -2.95 1.85
C PRO A 9 -20.60 -1.62 1.46
N ALA A 10 -21.37 -0.74 0.82
CA ALA A 10 -20.90 0.52 0.22
C ALA A 10 -20.23 1.48 1.23
N SER A 11 -20.50 1.35 2.52
CA SER A 11 -20.02 2.30 3.53
C SER A 11 -18.53 2.17 3.86
N ALA A 12 -17.89 1.03 3.60
CA ALA A 12 -16.45 0.83 3.83
C ALA A 12 -15.62 1.08 2.57
N ALA A 13 -16.24 1.00 1.39
CA ALA A 13 -15.60 1.27 0.11
C ALA A 13 -15.38 2.78 -0.11
N ASP A 14 -16.29 3.63 0.38
CA ASP A 14 -16.16 5.08 0.23
C ASP A 14 -14.92 5.62 0.96
N SER A 15 -14.63 5.20 2.19
CA SER A 15 -13.48 5.71 2.94
C SER A 15 -12.14 5.09 2.50
N ALA A 16 -12.16 3.92 1.86
CA ALA A 16 -10.97 3.33 1.25
C ALA A 16 -10.50 4.15 0.05
N GLY A 17 -11.44 4.74 -0.70
CA GLY A 17 -11.19 5.55 -1.90
C GLY A 17 -10.94 4.74 -3.18
N PRO A 18 -10.49 5.39 -4.27
CA PRO A 18 -10.35 4.77 -5.58
C PRO A 18 -9.25 3.70 -5.64
N PRO A 19 -9.26 2.83 -6.67
CA PRO A 19 -8.18 1.86 -6.87
C PRO A 19 -6.88 2.53 -7.31
N SER A 20 -5.76 1.83 -7.10
CA SER A 20 -4.45 2.19 -7.65
C SER A 20 -4.41 2.14 -9.18
N GLN A 21 -3.30 2.59 -9.78
CA GLN A 21 -3.10 2.55 -11.23
C GLN A 21 -3.22 1.14 -11.81
N GLU A 22 -2.73 0.13 -11.08
CA GLU A 22 -2.82 -1.28 -11.48
C GLU A 22 -4.20 -1.91 -11.18
N GLY A 23 -5.17 -1.09 -10.77
CA GLY A 23 -6.54 -1.50 -10.50
C GLY A 23 -6.73 -2.20 -9.15
N VAL A 24 -5.75 -2.10 -8.25
CA VAL A 24 -5.85 -2.68 -6.90
C VAL A 24 -6.75 -1.79 -6.05
N GLN A 25 -7.91 -2.30 -5.68
CA GLN A 25 -8.81 -1.63 -4.75
C GLN A 25 -8.20 -1.68 -3.34
N PRO A 26 -7.94 -0.55 -2.67
CA PRO A 26 -7.44 -0.57 -1.29
C PRO A 26 -8.45 -1.20 -0.34
N ILE A 27 -7.94 -1.95 0.62
CA ILE A 27 -8.67 -2.47 1.77
C ILE A 27 -8.47 -1.46 2.91
N LEU A 28 -9.56 -0.89 3.40
CA LEU A 28 -9.53 0.01 4.55
C LEU A 28 -9.29 -0.79 5.83
N GLU A 29 -8.18 -0.52 6.49
CA GLU A 29 -7.83 -1.08 7.78
C GLU A 29 -8.27 -0.14 8.90
N LEU A 30 -9.25 -0.60 9.67
CA LEU A 30 -9.81 0.12 10.81
C LEU A 30 -9.13 -0.31 12.11
N PRO A 31 -9.02 0.59 13.10
CA PRO A 31 -8.51 0.20 14.41
C PRO A 31 -9.46 -0.78 15.14
N PRO A 32 -8.93 -1.63 16.03
CA PRO A 32 -7.52 -1.93 16.29
C PRO A 32 -6.97 -3.11 15.46
N PRO A 33 -5.66 -3.10 15.10
CA PRO A 33 -4.64 -2.15 15.56
C PRO A 33 -4.68 -0.80 14.81
N GLU A 34 -4.43 0.31 15.52
CA GLU A 34 -4.36 1.68 14.94
C GLU A 34 -3.21 1.86 13.92
N ASN A 35 -2.31 0.88 13.81
CA ASN A 35 -1.20 0.88 12.87
C ASN A 35 -0.91 -0.57 12.42
N PRO A 36 -1.69 -1.13 11.50
CA PRO A 36 -1.49 -2.50 11.06
C PRO A 36 -0.13 -2.66 10.39
N THR A 37 0.58 -3.73 10.72
CA THR A 37 1.86 -4.11 10.12
C THR A 37 1.67 -5.17 9.03
N CYS A 38 2.71 -5.45 8.25
CA CYS A 38 2.69 -6.56 7.30
C CYS A 38 2.36 -7.91 7.98
N ASP A 39 2.87 -8.13 9.20
CA ASP A 39 2.58 -9.33 9.99
C ASP A 39 1.12 -9.41 10.45
N ASP A 40 0.47 -8.26 10.69
CA ASP A 40 -0.95 -8.23 11.06
C ASP A 40 -1.85 -8.59 9.87
N LEU A 41 -1.50 -8.12 8.66
CA LEU A 41 -2.38 -8.20 7.49
C LEU A 41 -2.15 -9.43 6.62
N ILE A 42 -0.89 -9.81 6.38
CA ILE A 42 -0.52 -10.92 5.51
C ILE A 42 0.56 -11.82 6.14
N PRO A 43 0.31 -12.38 7.33
CA PRO A 43 1.29 -13.17 8.08
C PRO A 43 1.84 -14.33 7.25
N GLY A 44 3.16 -14.39 7.13
CA GLY A 44 3.87 -15.45 6.41
C GLY A 44 3.78 -15.39 4.88
N ALA A 45 3.17 -14.34 4.30
CA ALA A 45 3.10 -14.15 2.85
C ALA A 45 4.21 -13.23 2.30
N PHE A 46 5.09 -12.72 3.16
CA PHE A 46 6.22 -11.86 2.82
C PHE A 46 7.47 -12.30 3.59
N ASP A 47 8.66 -11.87 3.16
CA ASP A 47 9.94 -12.23 3.76
C ASP A 47 10.48 -11.14 4.71
N PHE A 48 10.30 -9.86 4.36
CA PHE A 48 10.65 -8.74 5.24
C PHE A 48 9.78 -7.52 4.99
N ALA A 49 9.62 -6.68 6.02
CA ALA A 49 8.93 -5.41 5.93
C ALA A 49 9.96 -4.26 5.87
N PHE A 50 9.68 -3.24 5.04
CA PHE A 50 10.48 -2.02 4.97
C PHE A 50 9.58 -0.80 5.18
N LYS A 51 9.93 0.04 6.16
CA LYS A 51 9.17 1.21 6.55
C LYS A 51 9.87 2.49 6.11
N VAL A 52 9.13 3.39 5.46
CA VAL A 52 9.59 4.75 5.13
C VAL A 52 8.87 5.77 6.01
N ASP A 53 9.60 6.33 6.97
CA ASP A 53 9.12 7.28 7.97
C ASP A 53 10.23 8.28 8.33
N PRO A 54 10.11 9.57 7.96
CA PRO A 54 8.94 10.19 7.32
C PRO A 54 8.73 9.76 5.86
N PRO A 55 7.49 9.80 5.31
CA PRO A 55 7.19 9.43 3.94
C PRO A 55 7.71 10.51 3.00
N THR A 56 8.90 10.32 2.46
CA THR A 56 9.57 11.28 1.58
C THR A 56 9.80 10.70 0.19
N ALA A 57 9.78 11.55 -0.83
CA ALA A 57 10.06 11.14 -2.20
C ALA A 57 11.56 10.85 -2.41
N GLY A 58 11.86 9.98 -3.37
CA GLY A 58 13.21 9.57 -3.75
C GLY A 58 13.49 8.09 -3.48
N ASN A 59 14.74 7.70 -3.69
CA ASN A 59 15.19 6.33 -3.53
C ASN A 59 15.58 6.02 -2.08
N HIS A 60 14.97 4.97 -1.52
CA HIS A 60 15.18 4.46 -0.18
C HIS A 60 15.80 3.07 -0.24
N GLN A 61 17.07 2.98 0.18
CA GLN A 61 17.81 1.72 0.25
C GLN A 61 17.22 0.81 1.33
N PHE A 62 17.02 -0.48 1.03
CA PHE A 62 16.59 -1.43 2.06
C PHE A 62 17.71 -1.72 3.07
N ASP A 63 17.30 -2.04 4.30
CA ASP A 63 18.19 -2.38 5.40
C ASP A 63 18.89 -3.73 5.19
N ALA A 64 19.93 -3.99 5.99
CA ALA A 64 20.56 -5.31 6.05
C ALA A 64 19.52 -6.40 6.40
N PRO A 65 19.54 -7.58 5.74
CA PRO A 65 20.52 -8.05 4.75
C PRO A 65 20.17 -7.73 3.28
N HIS A 66 19.15 -6.91 3.01
CA HIS A 66 18.53 -6.72 1.69
C HIS A 66 19.09 -5.53 0.88
N GLN A 67 20.34 -5.15 1.14
CA GLN A 67 20.98 -3.95 0.56
C GLN A 67 21.24 -4.04 -0.96
N ASP A 68 20.90 -5.15 -1.61
CA ASP A 68 20.87 -5.31 -3.06
C ASP A 68 19.54 -4.83 -3.68
N GLY A 69 18.64 -4.24 -2.88
CA GLY A 69 17.37 -3.68 -3.32
C GLY A 69 17.02 -2.35 -2.65
N SER A 70 16.12 -1.61 -3.28
CA SER A 70 15.65 -0.32 -2.79
C SER A 70 14.23 -0.06 -3.31
N VAL A 71 13.57 0.99 -2.79
CA VAL A 71 12.30 1.50 -3.33
C VAL A 71 12.43 2.97 -3.67
N ASP A 72 12.12 3.34 -4.92
CA ASP A 72 11.94 4.72 -5.33
C ASP A 72 10.48 5.12 -5.09
N ILE A 73 10.25 6.20 -4.35
CA ILE A 73 8.93 6.73 -4.01
C ILE A 73 8.74 8.07 -4.71
N GLY A 74 7.68 8.17 -5.52
CA GLY A 74 7.16 9.45 -6.01
C GLY A 74 5.99 9.91 -5.15
N LEU A 75 5.99 11.18 -4.75
CA LEU A 75 4.83 11.82 -4.12
C LEU A 75 4.28 12.87 -5.08
N ASP A 76 3.05 12.68 -5.55
CA ASP A 76 2.31 13.74 -6.24
C ASP A 76 1.47 14.50 -5.22
N ASN A 77 1.91 15.71 -4.93
CA ASN A 77 1.27 16.64 -4.00
C ASN A 77 0.83 17.92 -4.73
N THR A 78 0.56 17.83 -6.03
CA THR A 78 -0.01 18.95 -6.80
C THR A 78 -1.39 19.36 -6.25
N ASP A 79 -2.13 18.39 -5.70
CA ASP A 79 -3.25 18.60 -4.79
C ASP A 79 -2.81 18.26 -3.35
N PRO A 80 -2.67 19.26 -2.45
CA PRO A 80 -2.23 19.01 -1.08
C PRO A 80 -3.28 18.24 -0.24
N ASP A 81 -4.55 18.24 -0.66
CA ASP A 81 -5.63 17.50 0.02
C ASP A 81 -5.70 16.03 -0.44
N HIS A 82 -5.02 15.69 -1.55
CA HIS A 82 -5.05 14.37 -2.17
C HIS A 82 -3.66 13.89 -2.58
N VAL A 83 -2.73 13.77 -1.61
CA VAL A 83 -1.38 13.30 -1.89
C VAL A 83 -1.40 11.85 -2.39
N LEU A 84 -0.84 11.63 -3.58
CA LEU A 84 -0.70 10.31 -4.19
C LEU A 84 0.73 9.78 -4.05
N VAL A 85 0.85 8.47 -3.92
CA VAL A 85 2.08 7.72 -3.73
C VAL A 85 2.28 6.80 -4.94
N ASN A 86 3.46 6.92 -5.55
CA ASN A 86 3.94 6.03 -6.60
C ASN A 86 5.17 5.31 -6.08
N PHE A 87 5.38 4.06 -6.46
CA PHE A 87 6.59 3.35 -6.07
C PHE A 87 7.18 2.50 -7.20
N LEU A 88 8.49 2.29 -7.13
CA LEU A 88 9.25 1.35 -7.96
C LEU A 88 10.29 0.62 -7.10
N ILE A 89 10.20 -0.71 -7.06
CA ILE A 89 11.13 -1.57 -6.30
C ILE A 89 12.29 -2.01 -7.19
N HIS A 90 13.51 -1.69 -6.78
CA HIS A 90 14.75 -2.11 -7.41
C HIS A 90 15.30 -3.41 -6.81
N GLY A 91 16.30 -3.99 -7.48
CA GLY A 91 16.92 -5.24 -7.03
C GLY A 91 16.06 -6.50 -7.25
N PRO A 92 16.36 -7.61 -6.57
CA PRO A 92 15.66 -8.87 -6.74
C PRO A 92 14.39 -8.98 -5.89
N TYR A 93 13.66 -7.89 -5.62
CA TYR A 93 12.50 -7.89 -4.71
C TYR A 93 11.18 -7.52 -5.36
N ALA A 94 10.04 -7.83 -4.76
CA ALA A 94 8.73 -7.37 -5.16
C ALA A 94 7.84 -7.14 -3.94
N ALA A 95 6.88 -6.21 -4.03
CA ALA A 95 5.88 -6.01 -2.99
C ALA A 95 4.78 -7.07 -3.09
N ARG A 96 4.46 -7.70 -1.97
CA ARG A 96 3.24 -8.47 -1.72
C ARG A 96 2.15 -7.63 -1.09
N GLY A 97 2.53 -6.51 -0.50
CA GLY A 97 1.62 -5.60 0.17
C GLY A 97 2.25 -4.23 0.29
N VAL A 98 1.44 -3.19 0.19
CA VAL A 98 1.83 -1.82 0.54
C VAL A 98 0.77 -1.25 1.46
N ILE A 99 1.19 -0.72 2.61
CA ILE A 99 0.30 -0.09 3.57
C ILE A 99 0.59 1.41 3.56
N VAL A 100 -0.36 2.20 3.07
CA VAL A 100 -0.27 3.67 3.08
C VAL A 100 -1.07 4.18 4.27
N LYS A 101 -0.36 4.71 5.26
CA LYS A 101 -0.95 5.11 6.53
C LYS A 101 -1.14 6.61 6.62
N GLY A 102 -2.27 6.99 7.24
CA GLY A 102 -2.60 8.37 7.54
C GLY A 102 -3.76 8.43 8.53
N GLY A 103 -3.68 9.34 9.50
CA GLY A 103 -4.71 9.44 10.54
C GLY A 103 -4.81 8.17 11.41
N PRO A 104 -6.02 7.78 11.86
CA PRO A 104 -6.23 6.61 12.72
C PRO A 104 -6.44 5.28 11.96
N VAL A 105 -6.31 5.28 10.63
CA VAL A 105 -6.63 4.17 9.73
C VAL A 105 -5.53 3.98 8.70
N ALA A 106 -5.60 2.90 7.92
CA ALA A 106 -4.67 2.66 6.82
C ALA A 106 -5.38 2.15 5.57
N ASN A 107 -4.82 2.43 4.41
CA ASN A 107 -5.16 1.71 3.19
C ASN A 107 -4.11 0.62 2.95
N PHE A 108 -4.58 -0.62 2.80
CA PHE A 108 -3.77 -1.76 2.42
C PHE A 108 -4.01 -2.13 0.95
N TYR A 109 -2.93 -2.16 0.17
CA TYR A 109 -2.93 -2.61 -1.22
C TYR A 109 -2.33 -4.02 -1.25
N ASP A 110 -3.19 -5.02 -1.45
CA ASP A 110 -2.83 -6.43 -1.43
C ASP A 110 -2.38 -6.92 -2.82
N TYR A 111 -1.07 -7.17 -2.96
CA TYR A 111 -0.46 -7.77 -4.16
C TYR A 111 -0.10 -9.25 -3.92
N ASN A 112 -0.72 -9.89 -2.94
CA ASN A 112 -0.69 -11.35 -2.75
C ASN A 112 -1.85 -12.05 -3.47
N ALA A 113 -2.73 -11.29 -4.12
CA ALA A 113 -3.86 -11.80 -4.89
C ALA A 113 -3.43 -12.56 -6.17
N THR A 114 -4.38 -13.28 -6.77
CA THR A 114 -4.13 -14.16 -7.94
C THR A 114 -3.57 -13.41 -9.15
N ASP A 115 -3.91 -12.13 -9.30
CA ASP A 115 -3.44 -11.30 -10.42
C ASP A 115 -1.96 -10.87 -10.26
N PHE A 116 -1.40 -11.03 -9.06
CA PHE A 116 -0.01 -10.71 -8.72
C PHE A 116 0.69 -11.93 -8.12
N PRO A 117 0.83 -13.05 -8.84
CA PRO A 117 1.33 -14.31 -8.29
C PRO A 117 2.76 -14.23 -7.76
N THR A 118 3.53 -13.24 -8.21
CA THR A 118 4.91 -12.97 -7.76
C THR A 118 5.07 -11.61 -7.08
N GLY A 119 3.97 -11.02 -6.58
CA GLY A 119 3.94 -9.62 -6.17
C GLY A 119 4.14 -8.66 -7.34
N ILE A 120 4.29 -7.38 -7.02
CA ILE A 120 4.45 -6.29 -7.99
C ILE A 120 5.75 -5.52 -7.80
N LYS A 121 6.23 -4.92 -8.90
CA LYS A 121 7.45 -4.10 -8.92
C LYS A 121 7.19 -2.61 -8.84
N ALA A 122 6.07 -2.15 -9.34
CA ALA A 122 5.70 -0.75 -9.33
C ALA A 122 4.18 -0.63 -9.36
N ASP A 123 3.66 0.39 -8.70
CA ASP A 123 2.28 0.84 -8.83
C ASP A 123 2.27 2.36 -8.56
N ALA A 124 1.18 3.01 -8.91
CA ALA A 124 0.98 4.44 -8.82
C ALA A 124 -0.43 4.76 -8.33
N LEU A 125 -0.65 6.04 -8.00
CA LEU A 125 -1.93 6.54 -7.51
C LEU A 125 -2.39 5.91 -6.18
N LEU A 126 -1.47 5.35 -5.38
CA LEU A 126 -1.79 4.91 -4.03
C LEU A 126 -2.05 6.13 -3.14
N HIS A 127 -2.87 5.98 -2.13
CA HIS A 127 -3.17 7.04 -1.17
C HIS A 127 -3.58 6.48 0.19
N ALA A 128 -3.47 7.33 1.22
CA ALA A 128 -4.09 7.07 2.51
C ALA A 128 -5.62 7.10 2.39
N ALA A 129 -6.30 6.53 3.38
CA ALA A 129 -7.76 6.52 3.43
C ALA A 129 -8.35 7.95 3.36
N ILE A 130 -9.57 8.03 2.85
CA ILE A 130 -10.37 9.26 2.86
C ILE A 130 -10.83 9.52 4.30
N ASN A 131 -10.67 10.77 4.73
CA ASN A 131 -11.23 11.28 5.96
C ASN A 131 -12.69 11.71 5.71
N ASP A 132 -13.64 10.89 6.17
CA ASP A 132 -15.08 11.14 5.97
C ASP A 132 -15.56 12.50 6.50
N ASN A 133 -14.81 13.15 7.39
CA ASN A 133 -15.18 14.45 7.94
C ASN A 133 -15.02 15.61 6.94
N ASN A 134 -14.15 15.46 5.94
CA ASN A 134 -13.84 16.53 4.98
C ASN A 134 -13.69 16.04 3.52
N GLY A 135 -13.72 14.73 3.27
CA GLY A 135 -13.62 14.13 1.95
C GLY A 135 -12.21 14.17 1.34
N THR A 136 -11.18 14.56 2.11
CA THR A 136 -9.78 14.59 1.67
C THR A 136 -9.07 13.32 2.09
N TYR A 137 -7.88 13.02 1.55
CA TYR A 137 -7.05 11.97 2.14
C TYR A 137 -6.55 12.41 3.52
N TYR A 138 -6.40 11.45 4.43
CA TYR A 138 -5.62 11.69 5.64
C TYR A 138 -4.18 12.07 5.26
N GLY A 139 -3.56 12.95 6.06
CA GLY A 139 -2.15 13.27 5.90
C GLY A 139 -1.28 12.02 6.07
N LEU A 140 -0.37 11.79 5.12
CA LEU A 140 0.53 10.63 5.12
C LEU A 140 1.41 10.63 6.37
N SER A 141 1.37 9.53 7.13
CA SER A 141 2.23 9.33 8.31
C SER A 141 3.48 8.53 7.98
N HIS A 142 3.34 7.43 7.24
CA HIS A 142 4.41 6.56 6.77
C HIS A 142 3.88 5.52 5.78
N ILE A 143 4.79 4.82 5.11
CA ILE A 143 4.47 3.74 4.17
C ILE A 143 5.24 2.49 4.58
N ASP A 144 4.56 1.34 4.64
CA ASP A 144 5.17 0.04 4.86
C ASP A 144 5.07 -0.82 3.61
N PHE A 145 6.19 -1.43 3.21
CA PHE A 145 6.28 -2.36 2.09
C PHE A 145 6.51 -3.78 2.62
N CYS A 146 5.63 -4.71 2.25
CA CYS A 146 5.77 -6.13 2.57
C CYS A 146 6.44 -6.81 1.38
N LEU A 147 7.70 -7.23 1.53
CA LEU A 147 8.59 -7.56 0.42
C LEU A 147 8.94 -9.05 0.38
N ILE A 148 9.12 -9.57 -0.83
CA ILE A 148 9.65 -10.92 -1.11
C ILE A 148 10.81 -10.84 -2.10
N PRO A 149 11.80 -11.75 -2.05
CA PRO A 149 12.71 -11.98 -3.16
C PRO A 149 11.93 -12.52 -4.36
N LYS A 150 12.02 -11.81 -5.47
CA LYS A 150 11.59 -12.31 -6.76
C LYS A 150 12.67 -13.23 -7.31
N LYS A 151 12.47 -14.54 -7.15
CA LYS A 151 13.25 -15.55 -7.88
C LYS A 151 12.91 -15.42 -9.36
N TYR A 152 13.84 -14.88 -10.14
CA TYR A 152 13.83 -14.97 -11.60
C TYR A 152 14.67 -16.15 -12.04
#